data_AF-A0A060N8Q9-F1
#
_entry.id   AF-A0A060N8Q9-F1
#
_cell.length_a   1.000
_cell.length_b   1.000
_cell.length_c   1.000
_cell.angle_alpha   90.00
_cell.angle_beta   90.00
_cell.angle_gamma   90.00
#
_symmetry.space_group_name_H-M   'P 1'
#
loop_
_entity.id
_entity.type
_entity.pdbx_description
1 polymer ?
#
loop_
_entity_poly.entity_id
_entity_poly.type
_entity_poly.pdbx_seq_one_letter_code
_entity_poly.pdbx_strand_id
1 'polypeptide(L)'
;MNISFEALSSKPLEAVEGRIYFIKEKEDINLYLGESDKTLQYIGKQLGDSSILPTELQGKSIMEMFAYLFQYANRNKNNLKVLVGNSIGIDYLTKTDEEISNDIINRKDLICKALSNKGVIATKSDELSTYANKINSIVQNSQIKNTKLNIKKGETKQIILTNPTDIQNVCTSVLEYRAGGENIVKYDCGFNNGDSTSFEYAPNIIFDGKMKQDNKVIDDTFIKIQENESFTEYLYHINKSLFHTLDKIDSYEEKDIEKVKLTGTYFPTLVKASDDIDLNGINKINKIIWLASDGDISKNRLIFSLDSGLTWKSYDISNKTSIDIDINNLFEVEDKGLTVNQVNNLTIEDLDILRDNNPKIRFGYYLEKNNAFDELYNDNISITVDMKGRDIPSINYTWSFNKDEKTITYKFIEDGTYTIIYVDND
;
A
#
# COMPACT_ATOMS: atom_id res chain seq x y z
N MET A 1 -6.62 45.51 25.67
CA MET A 1 -7.40 45.38 26.93
C MET A 1 -8.64 44.58 26.58
N ASN A 2 -8.82 43.36 27.11
CA ASN A 2 -10.02 42.56 26.84
C ASN A 2 -11.16 43.11 27.70
N ILE A 3 -11.94 44.02 27.13
CA ILE A 3 -13.12 44.57 27.80
C ILE A 3 -14.21 43.50 27.73
N SER A 4 -14.74 43.11 28.89
CA SER A 4 -15.89 42.22 29.00
C SER A 4 -17.06 42.98 29.62
N PHE A 5 -18.27 42.62 29.21
CA PHE A 5 -19.50 43.26 29.65
C PHE A 5 -20.44 42.20 30.19
N GLU A 6 -21.19 42.56 31.23
CA GLU A 6 -22.18 41.66 31.82
C GLU A 6 -23.41 42.45 32.26
N ALA A 7 -24.61 41.96 31.92
CA ALA A 7 -25.86 42.57 32.32
C ALA A 7 -26.50 41.70 33.40
N LEU A 8 -26.76 42.27 34.58
CA LEU A 8 -27.24 41.54 35.75
C LEU A 8 -28.49 42.19 36.33
N SER A 9 -29.39 41.38 36.87
CA SER A 9 -30.57 41.84 37.59
C SER A 9 -30.28 42.30 39.03
N SER A 10 -29.08 42.03 39.52
CA SER A 10 -28.62 42.38 40.87
C SER A 10 -27.09 42.46 40.89
N LYS A 11 -26.53 43.13 41.90
CA LYS A 11 -25.08 43.24 42.05
C LYS A 11 -24.42 41.86 42.25
N PRO A 12 -23.32 41.55 41.54
CA PRO A 12 -22.54 40.34 41.79
C PRO A 12 -21.88 40.43 43.18
N LEU A 13 -21.64 39.26 43.79
CA LEU A 13 -20.99 39.15 45.10
C LEU A 13 -19.50 39.51 45.05
N GLU A 14 -18.83 39.23 43.94
CA GLU A 14 -17.44 39.64 43.67
C GLU A 14 -17.36 40.22 42.26
N ALA A 15 -16.77 41.41 42.13
CA ALA A 15 -16.54 42.02 40.82
C ALA A 15 -15.19 41.57 40.23
N VAL A 16 -15.18 41.28 38.93
CA VAL A 16 -13.97 41.10 38.13
C VAL A 16 -13.41 42.45 37.71
N GLU A 17 -12.13 42.69 38.03
CA GLU A 17 -11.40 43.90 37.64
C GLU A 17 -11.48 44.16 36.13
N GLY A 18 -11.81 45.40 35.76
CA GLY A 18 -11.88 45.85 34.36
C GLY A 18 -13.13 45.40 33.59
N ARG A 19 -14.06 44.67 34.24
CA ARG A 19 -15.38 44.33 33.65
C ARG A 19 -16.39 45.45 33.93
N ILE A 20 -17.19 45.80 32.92
CA ILE A 20 -18.29 46.76 33.06
C ILE A 20 -19.60 45.99 33.26
N TYR A 21 -20.33 46.32 34.33
CA TYR A 21 -21.60 45.72 34.69
C TYR A 21 -22.75 46.68 34.43
N PHE A 22 -23.78 46.21 33.73
CA PHE A 22 -25.07 46.88 33.61
C PHE A 22 -26.03 46.25 34.61
N ILE A 23 -26.40 46.97 35.67
CA ILE A 23 -27.15 46.41 36.78
C ILE A 23 -28.49 47.12 36.87
N LYS A 24 -29.58 46.36 36.76
CA LYS A 24 -30.93 46.90 36.95
C LYS A 24 -31.18 47.10 38.44
N GLU A 25 -31.35 48.35 38.86
CA GLU A 25 -31.73 48.69 40.21
C GLU A 25 -33.05 49.46 40.18
N LYS A 26 -34.13 48.82 40.66
CA LYS A 26 -35.52 49.31 40.51
C LYS A 26 -35.92 49.44 39.03
N GLU A 27 -36.35 50.61 38.59
CA GLU A 27 -36.78 50.90 37.20
C GLU A 27 -35.62 51.37 36.31
N ASP A 28 -34.40 51.50 36.86
CA ASP A 28 -33.26 52.09 36.18
C ASP A 28 -32.14 51.07 35.92
N ILE A 29 -31.34 51.32 34.87
CA ILE A 29 -30.12 50.56 34.59
C ILE A 29 -28.92 51.44 34.93
N ASN A 30 -28.10 50.95 35.86
CA ASN A 30 -26.92 51.62 36.37
C ASN A 30 -25.66 50.91 35.86
N LEU A 31 -24.61 51.67 35.56
CA LEU A 31 -23.32 51.14 35.14
C LEU A 31 -22.34 51.12 36.31
N TYR A 32 -21.60 50.02 36.41
CA TYR A 32 -20.54 49.82 37.38
C TYR A 32 -19.26 49.30 36.71
N LEU A 33 -18.10 49.70 37.21
CA LEU A 33 -16.81 49.12 36.87
C LEU A 33 -16.36 48.21 38.01
N GLY A 34 -15.93 46.99 37.69
CA GLY A 34 -15.24 46.14 38.66
C GLY A 34 -13.82 46.64 38.90
N GLU A 35 -13.48 46.89 40.16
CA GLU A 35 -12.14 47.30 40.58
C GLU A 35 -11.28 46.10 41.01
N SER A 36 -9.97 46.31 41.14
CA SER A 36 -8.99 45.29 41.52
C SER A 36 -9.23 44.69 42.90
N ASP A 37 -9.89 45.44 43.78
CA ASP A 37 -10.29 45.01 45.13
C ASP A 37 -11.60 44.21 45.16
N LYS A 38 -12.11 43.82 43.98
CA LYS A 38 -13.37 43.11 43.75
C LYS A 38 -14.64 43.88 44.11
N THR A 39 -14.55 45.19 44.30
CA THR A 39 -15.73 46.03 44.52
C THR A 39 -16.27 46.61 43.21
N LEU A 40 -17.48 47.16 43.28
CA LEU A 40 -18.12 47.83 42.16
C LEU A 40 -18.06 49.34 42.37
N GLN A 41 -17.34 50.02 41.49
CA GLN A 41 -17.39 51.47 41.40
C GLN A 41 -18.61 51.87 40.57
N TYR A 42 -19.55 52.62 41.16
CA TYR A 42 -20.65 53.20 40.40
C TYR A 42 -20.12 54.27 39.47
N ILE A 43 -20.32 54.09 38.17
CA ILE A 43 -19.81 55.01 37.16
C ILE A 43 -20.92 55.87 36.55
N GLY A 44 -22.21 55.48 36.65
CA GLY A 44 -23.31 56.39 36.33
C GLY A 44 -24.62 55.73 35.87
N LYS A 45 -25.65 56.56 35.71
CA LYS A 45 -26.99 56.21 35.18
C LYS A 45 -27.29 56.85 33.82
N GLN A 46 -26.57 57.93 33.49
CA GLN A 46 -26.35 58.54 32.17
C GLN A 46 -24.99 59.25 32.27
N LEU A 47 -24.08 59.08 31.30
CA LEU A 47 -22.66 59.37 31.51
C LEU A 47 -22.22 60.71 30.93
N GLY A 48 -21.59 61.52 31.80
CA GLY A 48 -20.87 62.75 31.48
C GLY A 48 -19.42 62.77 31.98
N ASP A 49 -18.87 61.63 32.44
CA ASP A 49 -17.43 61.54 32.77
C ASP A 49 -16.72 60.60 31.79
N SER A 50 -15.97 61.21 30.88
CA SER A 50 -15.20 60.54 29.83
C SER A 50 -13.87 59.95 30.32
N SER A 51 -13.49 60.14 31.59
CA SER A 51 -12.16 59.74 32.07
C SER A 51 -12.01 58.26 32.45
N ILE A 52 -13.13 57.54 32.61
CA ILE A 52 -13.16 56.16 33.15
C ILE A 52 -13.62 55.12 32.10
N LEU A 53 -14.29 55.58 31.03
CA LEU A 53 -14.75 54.70 29.96
C LEU A 53 -13.64 54.39 28.95
N PRO A 54 -13.60 53.18 28.36
CA PRO A 54 -12.80 52.91 27.17
C PRO A 54 -13.08 53.94 26.09
N THR A 55 -12.03 54.34 25.36
CA THR A 55 -12.09 55.44 24.38
C THR A 55 -13.18 55.23 23.32
N GLU A 56 -13.50 53.99 22.96
CA GLU A 56 -14.55 53.69 21.97
C GLU A 56 -15.99 53.92 22.48
N LEU A 57 -16.16 54.07 23.80
CA LEU A 57 -17.46 54.22 24.46
C LEU A 57 -17.69 55.62 25.06
N GLN A 58 -16.65 56.46 25.11
CA GLN A 58 -16.75 57.83 25.61
C GLN A 58 -17.72 58.66 24.75
N GLY A 59 -18.61 59.41 25.40
CA GLY A 59 -19.58 60.29 24.72
C GLY A 59 -20.76 59.56 24.04
N LYS A 60 -20.87 58.23 24.17
CA LYS A 60 -22.00 57.45 23.67
C LYS A 60 -23.12 57.38 24.70
N SER A 61 -24.36 57.45 24.23
CA SER A 61 -25.54 57.11 25.03
C SER A 61 -25.57 55.62 25.39
N ILE A 62 -26.33 55.27 26.43
CA ILE A 62 -26.55 53.87 26.83
C ILE A 62 -27.09 53.02 25.67
N MET A 63 -27.96 53.60 24.83
CA MET A 63 -28.49 52.93 23.64
C MET A 63 -27.39 52.61 22.62
N GLU A 64 -26.45 53.53 22.40
CA GLU A 64 -25.31 53.32 21.50
C GLU A 64 -24.32 52.30 22.06
N MET A 65 -24.16 52.21 23.39
CA MET A 65 -23.38 51.16 24.03
C MET A 65 -24.03 49.77 23.88
N PHE A 66 -25.35 49.66 24.07
CA PHE A 66 -26.08 48.42 23.77
C PHE A 66 -25.94 48.03 22.30
N ALA A 67 -26.06 49.00 21.37
CA ALA A 67 -25.81 48.75 19.96
C ALA A 67 -24.38 48.23 19.71
N TYR A 68 -23.37 48.77 20.41
CA TYR A 68 -22.00 48.30 20.33
C TYR A 68 -21.83 46.87 20.85
N LEU A 69 -22.52 46.51 21.94
CA LEU A 69 -22.52 45.16 22.49
C LEU A 69 -23.19 44.15 21.56
N PHE A 70 -24.31 44.52 20.92
CA PHE A 70 -24.94 43.71 19.88
C PHE A 70 -24.06 43.56 18.64
N GLN A 71 -23.36 44.62 18.21
CA GLN A 71 -22.38 44.55 17.12
C GLN A 71 -21.22 43.61 17.47
N TYR A 72 -20.72 43.67 18.70
CA TYR A 72 -19.66 42.79 19.19
C TYR A 72 -20.11 41.32 19.24
N ALA A 73 -21.30 41.05 19.78
CA ALA A 73 -21.89 39.71 19.78
C ALA A 73 -22.09 39.16 18.36
N ASN A 74 -22.60 39.99 17.44
CA ASN A 74 -22.77 39.62 16.03
C ASN A 74 -21.43 39.37 15.33
N ARG A 75 -20.40 40.15 15.64
CA ARG A 75 -19.03 39.92 15.12
C ARG A 75 -18.48 38.59 15.61
N ASN A 76 -18.63 38.26 16.89
CA ASN A 76 -18.17 36.98 17.43
C ASN A 76 -18.93 35.80 16.86
N LYS A 77 -20.25 35.94 16.65
CA LYS A 77 -21.06 34.95 15.93
C LYS A 77 -20.53 34.71 14.51
N ASN A 78 -20.21 35.78 13.77
CA ASN A 78 -19.64 35.66 12.44
C ASN A 78 -18.24 35.03 12.45
N ASN A 79 -17.40 35.37 13.43
CA ASN A 79 -16.08 34.74 13.61
C ASN A 79 -16.21 33.22 13.85
N LEU A 80 -17.20 32.78 14.65
CA LEU A 80 -17.48 31.36 14.85
C LEU A 80 -17.93 30.68 13.56
N LYS A 81 -18.79 31.32 12.75
CA LYS A 81 -19.19 30.81 11.43
C LYS A 81 -17.98 30.59 10.51
N VAL A 82 -17.06 31.57 10.46
CA VAL A 82 -15.83 31.48 9.68
C VAL A 82 -14.94 30.34 10.18
N LEU A 83 -14.75 30.21 11.49
CA LEU A 83 -13.88 29.18 12.06
C LEU A 83 -14.39 27.77 11.74
N VAL A 84 -15.68 27.52 11.96
CA VAL A 84 -16.31 26.23 11.68
C VAL A 84 -16.31 25.95 10.18
N GLY A 85 -16.69 26.93 9.36
CA GLY A 85 -16.74 26.80 7.90
C GLY A 85 -15.38 26.53 7.27
N ASN A 86 -14.34 27.29 7.65
CA ASN A 86 -12.97 27.10 7.14
C ASN A 86 -12.43 25.70 7.45
N SER A 87 -12.75 25.15 8.63
CA SER A 87 -12.31 23.81 9.03
C SER A 87 -12.82 22.69 8.12
N ILE A 88 -13.86 22.96 7.33
CA ILE A 88 -14.50 22.01 6.41
C ILE A 88 -14.60 22.54 4.97
N GLY A 89 -13.91 23.63 4.65
CA GLY A 89 -13.86 24.23 3.31
C GLY A 89 -15.18 24.86 2.82
N ILE A 90 -16.03 25.36 3.73
CA ILE A 90 -17.33 25.96 3.39
C ILE A 90 -17.40 27.40 3.90
N ASP A 91 -17.94 28.30 3.09
CA ASP A 91 -18.30 29.63 3.56
C ASP A 91 -19.67 29.61 4.26
N TYR A 92 -19.66 29.84 5.57
CA TYR A 92 -20.87 29.95 6.40
C TYR A 92 -21.29 31.40 6.69
N LEU A 93 -20.53 32.42 6.26
CA LEU A 93 -20.87 33.83 6.50
C LEU A 93 -22.19 34.24 5.88
N THR A 94 -22.52 33.66 4.72
CA THR A 94 -23.74 33.95 3.96
C THR A 94 -24.93 33.07 4.37
N LYS A 95 -24.72 32.07 5.23
CA LYS A 95 -25.76 31.11 5.63
C LYS A 95 -26.45 31.53 6.92
N THR A 96 -27.76 31.31 6.97
CA THR A 96 -28.57 31.39 8.18
C THR A 96 -28.15 30.32 9.18
N ASP A 97 -28.49 30.52 10.46
CA ASP A 97 -28.13 29.55 11.51
C ASP A 97 -28.86 28.21 11.31
N GLU A 98 -30.08 28.27 10.78
CA GLU A 98 -30.87 27.10 10.43
C GLU A 98 -30.22 26.30 9.28
N GLU A 99 -29.73 26.97 8.24
CA GLU A 99 -29.00 26.33 7.14
C GLU A 99 -27.70 25.67 7.62
N ILE A 100 -26.97 26.30 8.54
CA ILE A 100 -25.76 25.73 9.14
C ILE A 100 -26.11 24.50 9.99
N SER A 101 -27.15 24.59 10.82
CA SER A 101 -27.61 23.47 11.65
C SER A 101 -28.02 22.26 10.80
N ASN A 102 -28.78 22.50 9.73
CA ASN A 102 -29.19 21.48 8.78
C ASN A 102 -28.00 20.85 8.04
N ASP A 103 -27.00 21.64 7.63
CA ASP A 103 -25.78 21.12 7.00
C ASP A 103 -24.99 20.19 7.94
N ILE A 104 -24.87 20.55 9.23
CA ILE A 104 -24.23 19.70 10.26
C ILE A 104 -24.99 18.38 10.42
N ILE A 105 -26.32 18.42 10.49
CA ILE A 105 -27.17 17.22 10.61
C ILE A 105 -27.04 16.33 9.37
N ASN A 106 -27.02 16.91 8.17
CA ASN A 106 -26.85 16.18 6.92
C ASN A 106 -25.46 15.52 6.84
N ARG A 107 -24.41 16.20 7.31
CA ARG A 107 -23.06 15.62 7.39
C ARG A 107 -23.00 14.46 8.39
N LYS A 108 -23.66 14.58 9.54
CA LYS A 108 -23.83 13.45 10.48
C LYS A 108 -24.54 12.26 9.83
N ASP A 109 -25.58 12.51 9.03
CA ASP A 109 -26.27 11.46 8.27
C ASP A 109 -25.36 10.76 7.27
N LEU A 110 -24.51 11.51 6.55
CA LEU A 110 -23.52 10.95 5.64
C LEU A 110 -22.50 10.07 6.37
N ILE A 111 -22.01 10.51 7.53
CA ILE A 111 -21.11 9.72 8.37
C ILE A 111 -21.80 8.43 8.84
N CYS A 112 -23.05 8.51 9.31
CA CYS A 112 -23.81 7.34 9.76
C CYS A 112 -24.05 6.33 8.62
N LYS A 113 -24.38 6.81 7.41
CA LYS A 113 -24.52 5.97 6.21
C LYS A 113 -23.20 5.31 5.83
N ALA A 114 -22.10 6.06 5.85
CA ALA A 114 -20.77 5.53 5.56
C ALA A 114 -20.35 4.45 6.58
N LEU A 115 -20.60 4.66 7.86
CA LEU A 115 -20.33 3.68 8.92
C LEU A 115 -21.22 2.44 8.79
N SER A 116 -22.51 2.63 8.48
CA SER A 116 -23.45 1.51 8.25
C SER A 116 -23.02 0.65 7.06
N ASN A 117 -22.57 1.27 5.97
CA ASN A 117 -22.01 0.56 4.81
C ASN A 117 -20.75 -0.26 5.16
N LYS A 118 -20.10 0.06 6.28
CA LYS A 118 -18.92 -0.64 6.82
C LYS A 118 -19.26 -1.56 8.00
N GLY A 119 -20.55 -1.82 8.26
CA GLY A 119 -21.02 -2.73 9.30
C GLY A 119 -20.97 -2.15 10.73
N VAL A 120 -20.70 -0.85 10.88
CA VAL A 120 -20.61 -0.17 12.18
C VAL A 120 -21.91 0.58 12.49
N ILE A 121 -22.51 0.31 13.64
CA ILE A 121 -23.76 0.94 14.07
C ILE A 121 -23.50 2.38 14.56
N ALA A 122 -24.07 3.36 13.86
CA ALA A 122 -23.99 4.76 14.22
C ALA A 122 -25.33 5.48 14.00
N THR A 123 -25.66 6.41 14.90
CA THR A 123 -26.90 7.18 14.86
C THR A 123 -26.60 8.68 14.85
N LYS A 124 -27.54 9.50 14.35
CA LYS A 124 -27.36 10.96 14.32
C LYS A 124 -27.30 11.59 15.72
N SER A 125 -27.91 10.92 16.70
CA SER A 125 -27.91 11.29 18.10
C SER A 125 -26.57 11.05 18.80
N ASP A 126 -25.65 10.31 18.17
CA ASP A 126 -24.32 10.08 18.76
C ASP A 126 -23.54 11.40 18.91
N GLU A 127 -22.76 11.49 19.98
CA GLU A 127 -21.84 12.61 20.19
C GLU A 127 -20.74 12.59 19.12
N LEU A 128 -20.33 13.78 18.65
CA LEU A 128 -19.37 13.90 17.55
C LEU A 128 -18.02 13.23 17.86
N SER A 129 -17.60 13.30 19.14
CA SER A 129 -16.40 12.66 19.69
C SER A 129 -16.39 11.14 19.52
N THR A 130 -17.56 10.51 19.53
CA THR A 130 -17.68 9.04 19.44
C THR A 130 -17.51 8.51 18.02
N TYR A 131 -17.74 9.35 16.99
CA TYR A 131 -17.53 8.91 15.60
C TYR A 131 -16.08 8.57 15.32
N ALA A 132 -15.11 9.25 15.92
CA ALA A 132 -13.70 8.91 15.76
C ALA A 132 -13.39 7.48 16.22
N ASN A 133 -13.92 7.09 17.39
CA ASN A 133 -13.77 5.72 17.90
C ASN A 133 -14.49 4.69 17.01
N LYS A 134 -15.69 5.03 16.52
CA LYS A 134 -16.44 4.16 15.60
C LYS A 134 -15.74 4.00 14.24
N ILE A 135 -15.12 5.06 13.73
CA ILE A 135 -14.28 5.02 12.52
C ILE A 135 -13.06 4.13 12.76
N ASN A 136 -12.40 4.27 13.91
CA ASN A 136 -11.26 3.44 14.28
C ASN A 136 -11.64 1.97 14.53
N SER A 137 -12.91 1.68 14.83
CA SER A 137 -13.43 0.30 14.98
C SER A 137 -13.81 -0.37 13.66
N ILE A 138 -13.73 0.34 12.52
CA ILE A 138 -13.89 -0.28 11.21
C ILE A 138 -12.69 -1.22 11.03
N VAL A 139 -12.89 -2.53 11.20
CA VAL A 139 -11.89 -3.54 10.86
C VAL A 139 -11.60 -3.39 9.36
N GLN A 140 -10.35 -3.09 9.01
CA GLN A 140 -9.92 -3.03 7.61
C GLN A 140 -9.73 -4.44 7.08
N ASN A 141 -10.84 -5.14 6.87
CA ASN A 141 -10.82 -6.43 6.21
C ASN A 141 -10.45 -6.22 4.75
N SER A 142 -9.17 -6.46 4.43
CA SER A 142 -8.71 -6.48 3.06
C SER A 142 -9.38 -7.68 2.38
N GLN A 143 -10.32 -7.40 1.48
CA GLN A 143 -10.79 -8.42 0.55
C GLN A 143 -9.64 -8.72 -0.42
N ILE A 144 -8.99 -9.86 -0.22
CA ILE A 144 -7.90 -10.29 -1.09
C ILE A 144 -8.50 -11.16 -2.20
N LYS A 145 -8.13 -10.84 -3.45
CA LYS A 145 -8.49 -11.62 -4.62
C LYS A 145 -7.27 -12.40 -5.09
N ASN A 146 -7.40 -13.72 -5.20
CA ASN A 146 -6.41 -14.56 -5.85
C ASN A 146 -7.06 -15.17 -7.10
N THR A 147 -6.72 -14.63 -8.27
CA THR A 147 -7.19 -15.20 -9.54
C THR A 147 -6.10 -16.06 -10.14
N LYS A 148 -6.45 -17.29 -10.50
CA LYS A 148 -5.60 -18.14 -11.31
C LYS A 148 -6.37 -18.52 -12.59
N LEU A 149 -5.72 -18.29 -13.73
CA LEU A 149 -6.25 -18.68 -15.02
C LEU A 149 -6.13 -20.20 -15.20
N ASN A 150 -7.13 -20.80 -15.85
CA ASN A 150 -7.06 -22.14 -16.42
C ASN A 150 -6.63 -23.25 -15.44
N ILE A 151 -7.12 -23.17 -14.20
CA ILE A 151 -6.97 -24.21 -13.18
C ILE A 151 -7.48 -25.54 -13.72
N LYS A 152 -6.70 -26.61 -13.53
CA LYS A 152 -7.09 -27.97 -13.94
C LYS A 152 -7.89 -28.67 -12.87
N LYS A 153 -8.80 -29.55 -13.28
CA LYS A 153 -9.53 -30.45 -12.38
C LYS A 153 -8.56 -31.23 -11.49
N GLY A 154 -8.84 -31.19 -10.19
CA GLY A 154 -8.04 -31.87 -9.17
C GLY A 154 -6.91 -31.02 -8.59
N GLU A 155 -6.57 -29.88 -9.21
CA GLU A 155 -5.58 -28.95 -8.69
C GLU A 155 -6.01 -28.36 -7.35
N THR A 156 -5.03 -28.13 -6.46
CA THR A 156 -5.24 -27.53 -5.16
C THR A 156 -4.57 -26.18 -5.05
N LYS A 157 -5.25 -25.20 -4.46
CA LYS A 157 -4.67 -23.90 -4.12
C LYS A 157 -4.73 -23.70 -2.61
N GLN A 158 -3.59 -23.33 -2.02
CA GLN A 158 -3.48 -23.02 -0.60
C GLN A 158 -3.31 -21.51 -0.40
N ILE A 159 -3.96 -21.00 0.64
CA ILE A 159 -3.88 -19.61 1.09
C ILE A 159 -3.60 -19.64 2.59
N ILE A 160 -2.46 -19.10 3.01
CA ILE A 160 -2.07 -18.96 4.40
C ILE A 160 -2.57 -17.59 4.87
N LEU A 161 -3.42 -17.56 5.89
CA LEU A 161 -3.92 -16.33 6.51
C LEU A 161 -2.87 -15.74 7.45
N THR A 162 -2.76 -14.42 7.46
CA THR A 162 -1.80 -13.69 8.28
C THR A 162 -2.17 -13.81 9.76
N ASN A 163 -3.47 -13.69 10.08
CA ASN A 163 -3.97 -13.70 11.45
C ASN A 163 -4.77 -14.96 11.84
N PRO A 164 -4.58 -15.47 13.08
CA PRO A 164 -5.31 -16.63 13.57
C PRO A 164 -6.81 -16.31 13.66
N THR A 165 -7.59 -17.03 12.86
CA THR A 165 -9.03 -16.84 12.76
C THR A 165 -9.71 -18.21 12.92
N ASP A 166 -10.76 -18.30 13.72
CA ASP A 166 -11.58 -19.52 13.78
C ASP A 166 -12.27 -19.77 12.44
N ILE A 167 -12.55 -21.03 12.08
CA ILE A 167 -13.22 -21.35 10.81
C ILE A 167 -14.56 -20.62 10.64
N GLN A 168 -15.26 -20.34 11.74
CA GLN A 168 -16.52 -19.58 11.75
C GLN A 168 -16.36 -18.13 11.30
N ASN A 169 -15.15 -17.61 11.37
CA ASN A 169 -14.78 -16.25 11.02
C ASN A 169 -14.06 -16.19 9.66
N VAL A 170 -13.84 -17.33 8.99
CA VAL A 170 -13.31 -17.39 7.63
C VAL A 170 -14.45 -17.08 6.66
N CYS A 171 -14.37 -15.93 5.99
CA CYS A 171 -15.27 -15.57 4.90
C CYS A 171 -14.56 -15.77 3.56
N THR A 172 -15.02 -16.72 2.76
CA THR A 172 -14.51 -16.95 1.41
C THR A 172 -15.60 -17.35 0.43
N SER A 173 -15.42 -16.96 -0.83
CA SER A 173 -16.21 -17.40 -1.97
C SER A 173 -15.29 -17.58 -3.18
N VAL A 174 -15.67 -18.48 -4.09
CA VAL A 174 -14.99 -18.63 -5.37
C VAL A 174 -15.92 -18.16 -6.48
N LEU A 175 -15.42 -17.30 -7.35
CA LEU A 175 -16.06 -16.94 -8.60
C LEU A 175 -15.45 -17.78 -9.73
N GLU A 176 -16.29 -18.21 -10.66
CA GLU A 176 -15.90 -18.86 -11.92
C GLU A 176 -16.19 -17.91 -13.07
N TYR A 177 -15.20 -17.76 -13.96
CA TYR A 177 -15.37 -17.05 -15.21
C TYR A 177 -16.23 -17.84 -16.19
N ARG A 178 -17.25 -17.19 -16.77
CA ARG A 178 -18.00 -17.71 -17.92
C ARG A 178 -17.77 -16.82 -19.13
N ALA A 179 -17.23 -17.41 -20.19
CA ALA A 179 -16.98 -16.73 -21.45
C ALA A 179 -18.29 -16.30 -22.16
N GLY A 180 -18.22 -15.18 -22.87
CA GLY A 180 -19.28 -14.67 -23.74
C GLY A 180 -20.03 -13.44 -23.22
N GLY A 181 -20.62 -12.68 -24.14
CA GLY A 181 -21.28 -11.39 -23.85
C GLY A 181 -20.37 -10.18 -24.09
N GLU A 182 -20.89 -8.98 -23.80
CA GLU A 182 -20.18 -7.69 -24.02
C GLU A 182 -19.44 -7.18 -22.77
N ASN A 183 -19.69 -7.79 -21.60
CA ASN A 183 -19.05 -7.39 -20.35
C ASN A 183 -17.56 -7.74 -20.37
N ILE A 184 -16.74 -6.86 -19.81
CA ILE A 184 -15.31 -7.06 -19.63
C ILE A 184 -15.05 -7.35 -18.16
N VAL A 185 -14.44 -8.50 -17.89
CA VAL A 185 -13.89 -8.83 -16.57
C VAL A 185 -12.38 -8.67 -16.64
N LYS A 186 -11.81 -8.07 -15.60
CA LYS A 186 -10.39 -7.81 -15.48
C LYS A 186 -9.80 -8.68 -14.39
N TYR A 187 -8.73 -9.41 -14.71
CA TYR A 187 -8.03 -10.27 -13.78
C TYR A 187 -6.58 -9.84 -13.61
N ASP A 188 -6.10 -9.89 -12.37
CA ASP A 188 -4.68 -9.80 -12.03
C ASP A 188 -4.20 -11.19 -11.64
N CYS A 189 -3.33 -11.75 -12.47
CA CYS A 189 -2.89 -13.14 -12.37
C CYS A 189 -1.41 -13.17 -12.01
N GLY A 190 -1.06 -13.68 -10.82
CA GLY A 190 0.32 -13.81 -10.36
C GLY A 190 0.87 -15.22 -10.54
N PHE A 191 2.14 -15.30 -10.93
CA PHE A 191 2.91 -16.53 -11.13
C PHE A 191 4.19 -16.45 -10.28
N ASN A 192 4.26 -17.29 -9.26
CA ASN A 192 5.34 -17.31 -8.28
C ASN A 192 6.60 -17.91 -8.90
N ASN A 193 7.64 -17.10 -9.10
CA ASN A 193 8.91 -17.57 -9.66
C ASN A 193 9.79 -18.27 -8.61
N GLY A 194 9.44 -18.20 -7.32
CA GLY A 194 10.07 -18.97 -6.26
C GLY A 194 9.59 -20.42 -6.14
N ASP A 195 8.61 -20.86 -6.92
CA ASP A 195 8.10 -22.24 -6.88
C ASP A 195 8.88 -23.14 -7.85
N SER A 196 9.80 -23.95 -7.32
CA SER A 196 10.62 -24.88 -8.11
C SER A 196 9.82 -25.85 -9.01
N THR A 197 8.56 -26.16 -8.67
CA THR A 197 7.74 -27.09 -9.46
C THR A 197 7.26 -26.50 -10.79
N SER A 198 7.37 -25.18 -10.95
CA SER A 198 6.97 -24.45 -12.17
C SER A 198 8.10 -24.33 -13.20
N PHE A 199 9.30 -24.86 -12.92
CA PHE A 199 10.50 -24.65 -13.74
C PHE A 199 11.21 -25.95 -14.09
N GLU A 200 11.80 -25.96 -15.28
CA GLU A 200 12.75 -26.99 -15.67
C GLU A 200 13.99 -26.93 -14.76
N TYR A 201 14.60 -28.08 -14.48
CA TYR A 201 15.82 -28.14 -13.68
C TYR A 201 16.93 -27.30 -14.32
N ALA A 202 17.51 -26.40 -13.52
CA ALA A 202 18.66 -25.60 -13.88
C ALA A 202 19.73 -25.72 -12.77
N PRO A 203 21.00 -26.02 -13.10
CA PRO A 203 22.03 -26.20 -12.10
C PRO A 203 22.36 -24.88 -11.39
N ASN A 204 22.71 -24.97 -10.10
CA ASN A 204 23.12 -23.82 -9.27
C ASN A 204 22.03 -22.76 -9.07
N ILE A 205 20.77 -23.14 -9.28
CA ILE A 205 19.61 -22.30 -8.99
C ILE A 205 18.95 -22.79 -7.70
N ILE A 206 18.61 -21.85 -6.82
CA ILE A 206 17.92 -22.09 -5.54
C ILE A 206 16.53 -21.47 -5.61
N PHE A 207 15.56 -22.15 -5.00
CA PHE A 207 14.18 -21.72 -4.82
C PHE A 207 13.85 -21.63 -3.33
N ASP A 208 14.05 -20.46 -2.71
CA ASP A 208 13.85 -20.21 -1.26
C ASP A 208 12.66 -19.28 -0.98
N GLY A 209 11.63 -19.37 -1.83
CA GLY A 209 10.57 -18.36 -1.97
C GLY A 209 10.87 -17.34 -3.07
N LYS A 210 12.11 -17.30 -3.57
CA LYS A 210 12.54 -16.60 -4.78
C LYS A 210 13.47 -17.52 -5.58
N MET A 211 13.54 -17.32 -6.90
CA MET A 211 14.53 -17.97 -7.75
C MET A 211 15.83 -17.17 -7.74
N LYS A 212 16.95 -17.80 -7.38
CA LYS A 212 18.27 -17.17 -7.24
C LYS A 212 19.37 -18.04 -7.84
N GLN A 213 20.44 -17.42 -8.30
CA GLN A 213 21.69 -18.13 -8.57
C GLN A 213 22.50 -18.23 -7.28
N ASP A 214 22.94 -19.44 -6.93
CA ASP A 214 23.75 -19.70 -5.74
C ASP A 214 25.17 -19.11 -5.88
N ASN A 215 25.87 -18.98 -4.76
CA ASN A 215 27.29 -18.67 -4.75
C ASN A 215 28.11 -19.93 -4.97
N LYS A 216 29.18 -19.80 -5.77
CA LYS A 216 30.16 -20.86 -5.91
C LYS A 216 31.19 -20.75 -4.80
N VAL A 217 31.22 -21.75 -3.92
CA VAL A 217 32.20 -21.86 -2.84
C VAL A 217 33.09 -23.06 -3.09
N ILE A 218 34.41 -22.83 -3.12
CA ILE A 218 35.42 -23.89 -3.13
C ILE A 218 36.21 -23.78 -1.83
N ASP A 219 36.31 -24.90 -1.13
CA ASP A 219 37.06 -25.04 0.11
C ASP A 219 38.15 -26.07 -0.12
N ASP A 220 39.41 -25.68 0.09
CA ASP A 220 40.55 -26.55 -0.17
C ASP A 220 41.68 -26.29 0.83
N THR A 221 42.64 -27.21 0.87
CA THR A 221 43.79 -27.17 1.78
C THR A 221 44.97 -26.49 1.09
N PHE A 222 45.68 -25.64 1.83
CA PHE A 222 46.95 -25.12 1.36
C PHE A 222 48.01 -26.23 1.29
N ILE A 223 48.89 -26.16 0.29
CA ILE A 223 50.06 -27.01 0.20
C ILE A 223 51.18 -26.35 1.00
N LYS A 224 51.62 -26.96 2.11
CA LYS A 224 52.78 -26.51 2.88
C LYS A 224 54.05 -26.69 2.06
N ILE A 225 54.79 -25.61 1.83
CA ILE A 225 56.01 -25.62 1.00
C ILE A 225 57.27 -25.67 1.87
N GLN A 226 57.30 -24.91 2.96
CA GLN A 226 58.41 -24.91 3.90
C GLN A 226 57.99 -24.41 5.29
N GLU A 227 58.78 -24.78 6.30
CA GLU A 227 58.63 -24.34 7.69
C GLU A 227 60.01 -24.18 8.32
N ASN A 228 60.20 -23.10 9.06
CA ASN A 228 61.36 -22.86 9.90
C ASN A 228 60.94 -22.16 11.20
N GLU A 229 61.90 -21.86 12.08
CA GLU A 229 61.64 -21.25 13.40
C GLU A 229 60.95 -19.88 13.34
N SER A 230 60.99 -19.19 12.19
CA SER A 230 60.46 -17.83 12.02
C SER A 230 59.17 -17.76 11.21
N PHE A 231 58.90 -18.72 10.31
CA PHE A 231 57.69 -18.73 9.50
C PHE A 231 57.36 -20.10 8.90
N THR A 232 56.09 -20.26 8.49
CA THR A 232 55.62 -21.34 7.62
C THR A 232 55.08 -20.73 6.32
N GLU A 233 55.40 -21.34 5.18
CA GLU A 233 54.95 -20.91 3.87
C GLU A 233 54.00 -21.95 3.24
N TYR A 234 52.92 -21.42 2.67
CA TYR A 234 51.81 -22.17 2.09
C TYR A 234 51.55 -21.70 0.65
N LEU A 235 51.14 -22.63 -0.21
CA LEU A 235 50.84 -22.38 -1.62
C LEU A 235 49.46 -22.94 -1.97
N TYR A 236 48.72 -22.20 -2.78
CA TYR A 236 47.49 -22.69 -3.41
C TYR A 236 47.37 -22.18 -4.85
N HIS A 237 46.98 -23.05 -5.77
CA HIS A 237 46.78 -22.72 -7.18
C HIS A 237 45.29 -22.48 -7.48
N ILE A 238 44.92 -21.23 -7.74
CA ILE A 238 43.54 -20.86 -8.03
C ILE A 238 43.24 -21.12 -9.51
N ASN A 239 42.35 -22.07 -9.80
CA ASN A 239 41.78 -22.24 -11.14
C ASN A 239 40.60 -21.27 -11.36
N LYS A 240 40.90 -20.09 -11.90
CA LYS A 240 39.89 -19.05 -12.19
C LYS A 240 38.82 -19.48 -13.21
N SER A 241 39.11 -20.45 -14.09
CA SER A 241 38.13 -20.93 -15.09
C SER A 241 36.90 -21.61 -14.48
N LEU A 242 36.95 -21.94 -13.19
CA LEU A 242 35.81 -22.50 -12.47
C LEU A 242 34.78 -21.44 -12.10
N PHE A 243 35.13 -20.16 -12.13
CA PHE A 243 34.29 -19.06 -11.67
C PHE A 243 33.94 -18.15 -12.83
N HIS A 244 32.73 -17.61 -12.81
CA HIS A 244 32.40 -16.46 -13.65
C HIS A 244 33.08 -15.21 -13.08
N THR A 245 32.85 -14.94 -11.79
CA THR A 245 33.65 -13.99 -11.00
C THR A 245 34.18 -14.66 -9.74
N LEU A 246 35.40 -14.28 -9.34
CA LEU A 246 36.00 -14.67 -8.07
C LEU A 246 36.08 -13.42 -7.19
N ASP A 247 35.26 -13.38 -6.14
CA ASP A 247 34.99 -12.14 -5.39
C ASP A 247 35.69 -12.11 -4.03
N LYS A 248 35.94 -13.29 -3.43
CA LYS A 248 36.60 -13.39 -2.13
C LYS A 248 37.54 -14.58 -2.04
N ILE A 249 38.67 -14.36 -1.40
CA ILE A 249 39.66 -15.38 -1.03
C ILE A 249 39.94 -15.19 0.46
N ASP A 250 39.59 -16.19 1.26
CA ASP A 250 39.84 -16.19 2.70
C ASP A 250 40.77 -17.36 3.06
N SER A 251 41.70 -17.14 3.97
CA SER A 251 42.46 -18.21 4.63
C SER A 251 41.90 -18.46 6.03
N TYR A 252 41.87 -19.71 6.46
CA TYR A 252 41.46 -20.09 7.80
C TYR A 252 42.10 -21.42 8.21
N GLU A 253 42.20 -21.64 9.52
CA GLU A 253 42.73 -22.88 10.07
C GLU A 253 41.56 -23.76 10.58
N GLU A 254 41.56 -25.04 10.22
CA GLU A 254 40.64 -26.02 10.79
C GLU A 254 41.40 -27.26 11.24
N LYS A 255 41.44 -27.50 12.56
CA LYS A 255 42.09 -28.67 13.17
C LYS A 255 43.57 -28.78 12.76
N ASP A 256 44.33 -27.70 12.95
CA ASP A 256 45.75 -27.60 12.59
C ASP A 256 46.05 -27.75 11.09
N ILE A 257 45.03 -27.62 10.23
CA ILE A 257 45.16 -27.63 8.76
C ILE A 257 44.81 -26.24 8.23
N GLU A 258 45.78 -25.61 7.59
CA GLU A 258 45.58 -24.33 6.90
C GLU A 258 44.80 -24.55 5.60
N LYS A 259 43.70 -23.81 5.47
CA LYS A 259 42.74 -23.91 4.37
C LYS A 259 42.51 -22.58 3.70
N VAL A 260 42.04 -22.66 2.47
CA VAL A 260 41.59 -21.54 1.66
C VAL A 260 40.14 -21.74 1.25
N LYS A 261 39.35 -20.68 1.42
CA LYS A 261 37.98 -20.60 0.94
C LYS A 261 37.91 -19.58 -0.18
N LEU A 262 37.55 -20.03 -1.36
CA LEU A 262 37.25 -19.21 -2.51
C LEU A 262 35.73 -19.02 -2.60
N THR A 263 35.28 -17.78 -2.69
CA THR A 263 33.87 -17.45 -2.94
C THR A 263 33.78 -16.64 -4.22
N GLY A 264 32.90 -17.09 -5.12
CA GLY A 264 32.62 -16.44 -6.39
C GLY A 264 31.25 -16.82 -6.92
N THR A 265 31.06 -16.69 -8.22
CA THR A 265 29.77 -16.96 -8.87
C THR A 265 29.87 -18.08 -9.91
N TYR A 266 28.72 -18.70 -10.18
CA TYR A 266 28.57 -19.62 -11.31
C TYR A 266 28.40 -18.85 -12.62
N PHE A 267 28.68 -19.50 -13.75
CA PHE A 267 28.40 -18.96 -15.07
C PHE A 267 26.91 -18.67 -15.27
N PRO A 268 26.55 -17.72 -16.16
CA PRO A 268 25.16 -17.38 -16.42
C PRO A 268 24.30 -18.60 -16.71
N THR A 269 23.04 -18.55 -16.29
CA THR A 269 22.10 -19.66 -16.41
C THR A 269 20.75 -19.17 -16.91
N LEU A 270 20.16 -19.91 -17.85
CA LEU A 270 18.79 -19.69 -18.32
C LEU A 270 17.86 -20.72 -17.69
N VAL A 271 16.88 -20.25 -16.93
CA VAL A 271 15.83 -21.07 -16.30
C VAL A 271 14.55 -20.94 -17.11
N LYS A 272 13.95 -22.06 -17.50
CA LYS A 272 12.73 -22.07 -18.33
C LYS A 272 11.53 -22.51 -17.50
N ALA A 273 10.41 -21.81 -17.64
CA ALA A 273 9.14 -22.31 -17.11
C ALA A 273 8.78 -23.65 -17.78
N SER A 274 8.29 -24.61 -17.01
CA SER A 274 7.95 -25.95 -17.51
C SER A 274 6.69 -25.95 -18.37
N ASP A 275 5.76 -25.05 -18.07
CA ASP A 275 4.44 -24.97 -18.70
C ASP A 275 4.15 -23.58 -19.26
N ASP A 276 3.17 -23.53 -20.16
CA ASP A 276 2.68 -22.28 -20.73
C ASP A 276 1.65 -21.62 -19.82
N ILE A 277 1.67 -20.29 -19.79
CA ILE A 277 0.53 -19.50 -19.37
C ILE A 277 -0.48 -19.52 -20.51
N ASP A 278 -1.61 -20.17 -20.27
CA ASP A 278 -2.72 -20.21 -21.21
C ASP A 278 -3.46 -18.86 -21.21
N LEU A 279 -3.53 -18.25 -22.40
CA LEU A 279 -4.15 -16.97 -22.72
C LEU A 279 -5.41 -17.13 -23.60
N ASN A 280 -5.98 -18.33 -23.72
CA ASN A 280 -7.22 -18.54 -24.43
C ASN A 280 -8.36 -17.71 -23.84
N GLY A 281 -9.17 -17.11 -24.72
CA GLY A 281 -10.30 -16.26 -24.31
C GLY A 281 -9.90 -14.89 -23.75
N ILE A 282 -8.61 -14.58 -23.66
CA ILE A 282 -8.12 -13.26 -23.28
C ILE A 282 -8.26 -12.33 -24.47
N ASN A 283 -9.03 -11.26 -24.29
CA ASN A 283 -9.22 -10.23 -25.29
C ASN A 283 -7.98 -9.33 -25.40
N LYS A 284 -7.36 -9.02 -24.26
CA LYS A 284 -6.25 -8.06 -24.19
C LYS A 284 -5.37 -8.29 -22.97
N ILE A 285 -4.05 -8.11 -23.13
CA ILE A 285 -3.13 -8.01 -22.00
C ILE A 285 -2.94 -6.52 -21.70
N ASN A 286 -3.33 -6.10 -20.50
CA ASN A 286 -3.21 -4.71 -20.09
C ASN A 286 -1.83 -4.37 -19.53
N LYS A 287 -1.21 -5.34 -18.84
CA LYS A 287 0.07 -5.13 -18.16
C LYS A 287 0.75 -6.45 -17.88
N ILE A 288 2.08 -6.44 -17.93
CA ILE A 288 2.93 -7.43 -17.29
C ILE A 288 3.76 -6.70 -16.23
N ILE A 289 3.84 -7.25 -15.02
CA ILE A 289 4.74 -6.78 -13.98
C ILE A 289 5.63 -7.94 -13.57
N TRP A 290 6.94 -7.77 -13.74
CA TRP A 290 7.98 -8.66 -13.28
C TRP A 290 8.68 -8.04 -12.07
N LEU A 291 8.58 -8.74 -10.93
CA LEU A 291 9.23 -8.40 -9.68
C LEU A 291 10.52 -9.22 -9.57
N ALA A 292 11.65 -8.55 -9.72
CA ALA A 292 12.99 -9.12 -9.66
C ALA A 292 14.00 -8.04 -9.23
N SER A 293 15.17 -8.46 -8.78
CA SER A 293 16.30 -7.60 -8.45
C SER A 293 17.49 -8.01 -9.30
N ASP A 294 18.05 -7.06 -10.04
CA ASP A 294 19.28 -7.24 -10.82
C ASP A 294 20.54 -7.21 -9.93
N GLY A 295 20.46 -6.79 -8.66
CA GLY A 295 21.65 -6.46 -7.87
C GLY A 295 22.33 -5.19 -8.39
N ASP A 296 23.55 -4.91 -7.93
CA ASP A 296 24.29 -3.70 -8.33
C ASP A 296 24.91 -3.84 -9.74
N ILE A 297 25.57 -4.97 -10.00
CA ILE A 297 26.26 -5.23 -11.29
C ILE A 297 25.81 -6.53 -11.96
N SER A 298 24.99 -7.33 -11.28
CA SER A 298 24.38 -8.54 -11.80
C SER A 298 23.24 -8.22 -12.76
N LYS A 299 22.71 -9.23 -13.46
CA LYS A 299 21.72 -9.04 -14.53
C LYS A 299 20.67 -10.14 -14.51
N ASN A 300 19.40 -9.74 -14.57
CA ASN A 300 18.33 -10.60 -15.07
C ASN A 300 17.95 -10.20 -16.50
N ARG A 301 17.56 -11.19 -17.29
CA ARG A 301 16.84 -10.96 -18.57
C ARG A 301 15.64 -11.87 -18.67
N LEU A 302 14.57 -11.36 -19.27
CA LEU A 302 13.37 -12.11 -19.61
C LEU A 302 13.32 -12.34 -21.12
N ILE A 303 13.08 -13.58 -21.50
CA ILE A 303 12.70 -13.97 -22.86
C ILE A 303 11.36 -14.71 -22.80
N PHE A 304 10.69 -14.82 -23.93
CA PHE A 304 9.40 -15.50 -24.01
C PHE A 304 9.32 -16.44 -25.20
N SER A 305 8.41 -17.39 -25.12
CA SER A 305 8.07 -18.32 -26.19
C SER A 305 6.56 -18.34 -26.38
N LEU A 306 6.12 -18.42 -27.63
CA LEU A 306 4.71 -18.50 -28.03
C LEU A 306 4.34 -19.89 -28.56
N ASP A 307 5.29 -20.82 -28.61
CA ASP A 307 5.16 -22.14 -29.22
C ASP A 307 5.54 -23.28 -28.25
N SER A 308 5.37 -23.05 -26.94
CA SER A 308 5.70 -24.01 -25.87
C SER A 308 7.18 -24.34 -25.74
N GLY A 309 8.05 -23.36 -26.00
CA GLY A 309 9.49 -23.46 -25.78
C GLY A 309 10.29 -24.02 -26.96
N LEU A 310 9.67 -24.17 -28.15
CA LEU A 310 10.38 -24.62 -29.36
C LEU A 310 11.27 -23.49 -29.92
N THR A 311 10.73 -22.27 -29.98
CA THR A 311 11.48 -21.06 -30.30
C THR A 311 11.33 -20.04 -29.19
N TRP A 312 12.35 -19.20 -29.04
CA TRP A 312 12.43 -18.18 -28.01
C TRP A 312 12.66 -16.84 -28.66
N LYS A 313 12.02 -15.83 -28.07
CA LYS A 313 11.98 -14.47 -28.58
C LYS A 313 12.26 -13.48 -27.47
N SER A 314 12.77 -12.32 -27.85
CA SER A 314 12.72 -11.08 -27.09
C SER A 314 11.87 -10.06 -27.86
N TYR A 315 11.68 -8.89 -27.29
CA TYR A 315 10.90 -7.80 -27.89
C TYR A 315 11.75 -6.53 -28.03
N ASP A 316 11.86 -6.02 -29.25
CA ASP A 316 12.47 -4.72 -29.51
C ASP A 316 11.45 -3.62 -29.30
N ILE A 317 11.56 -2.90 -28.18
CA ILE A 317 10.66 -1.80 -27.85
C ILE A 317 10.82 -0.64 -28.84
N SER A 318 12.02 -0.42 -29.39
CA SER A 318 12.29 0.71 -30.28
C SER A 318 11.68 0.48 -31.66
N ASN A 319 11.80 -0.75 -32.17
CA ASN A 319 11.30 -1.13 -33.49
C ASN A 319 9.90 -1.76 -33.47
N LYS A 320 9.35 -2.04 -32.27
CA LYS A 320 8.06 -2.69 -32.04
C LYS A 320 7.93 -4.05 -32.73
N THR A 321 8.95 -4.89 -32.58
CA THR A 321 9.03 -6.19 -33.25
C THR A 321 9.56 -7.27 -32.31
N SER A 322 9.14 -8.51 -32.54
CA SER A 322 9.75 -9.66 -31.88
C SER A 322 11.10 -10.01 -32.54
N ILE A 323 12.09 -10.36 -31.74
CA ILE A 323 13.42 -10.80 -32.20
C ILE A 323 13.62 -12.25 -31.77
N ASP A 324 14.01 -13.13 -32.69
CA ASP A 324 14.37 -14.50 -32.35
C ASP A 324 15.71 -14.57 -31.59
N ILE A 325 15.79 -15.45 -30.60
CA ILE A 325 16.94 -15.61 -29.70
C ILE A 325 17.41 -17.07 -29.74
N ASP A 326 18.71 -17.29 -29.99
CA ASP A 326 19.31 -18.61 -29.76
C ASP A 326 19.65 -18.78 -28.28
N ILE A 327 18.85 -19.59 -27.59
CA ILE A 327 19.03 -19.88 -26.16
C ILE A 327 20.30 -20.68 -25.85
N ASN A 328 20.97 -21.26 -26.84
CA ASN A 328 22.27 -21.91 -26.64
C ASN A 328 23.42 -20.88 -26.63
N ASN A 329 23.17 -19.66 -27.08
CA ASN A 329 24.09 -18.54 -27.01
C ASN A 329 23.68 -17.58 -25.90
N LEU A 330 24.12 -17.86 -24.67
CA LEU A 330 23.74 -17.05 -23.50
C LEU A 330 24.14 -15.58 -23.58
N PHE A 331 25.18 -15.25 -24.36
CA PHE A 331 25.53 -13.86 -24.64
C PHE A 331 24.43 -13.14 -25.45
N GLU A 332 23.77 -13.83 -26.38
CA GLU A 332 22.64 -13.28 -27.11
C GLU A 332 21.42 -13.07 -26.20
N VAL A 333 21.17 -13.98 -25.27
CA VAL A 333 20.13 -13.82 -24.25
C VAL A 333 20.40 -12.62 -23.34
N GLU A 334 21.66 -12.43 -22.94
CA GLU A 334 22.12 -11.29 -22.14
C GLU A 334 21.91 -9.94 -22.86
N ASP A 335 22.35 -9.86 -24.12
CA ASP A 335 22.35 -8.64 -24.94
C ASP A 335 20.94 -8.22 -25.36
N LYS A 336 20.13 -9.19 -25.79
CA LYS A 336 18.83 -8.91 -26.41
C LYS A 336 17.63 -9.18 -25.51
N GLY A 337 17.79 -9.90 -24.41
CA GLY A 337 16.69 -10.18 -23.49
C GLY A 337 16.16 -8.91 -22.82
N LEU A 338 14.92 -8.94 -22.34
CA LEU A 338 14.28 -7.78 -21.71
C LEU A 338 14.78 -7.61 -20.27
N THR A 339 15.17 -6.40 -19.90
CA THR A 339 15.43 -6.01 -18.51
C THR A 339 14.12 -5.89 -17.71
N VAL A 340 14.20 -5.93 -16.37
CA VAL A 340 13.05 -5.72 -15.48
C VAL A 340 12.32 -4.41 -15.79
N ASN A 341 13.09 -3.33 -15.98
CA ASN A 341 12.53 -2.02 -16.30
C ASN A 341 11.84 -1.99 -17.67
N GLN A 342 12.37 -2.69 -18.67
CA GLN A 342 11.74 -2.78 -19.99
C GLN A 342 10.41 -3.52 -19.91
N VAL A 343 10.35 -4.70 -19.26
CA VAL A 343 9.12 -5.47 -19.09
C VAL A 343 8.03 -4.65 -18.40
N ASN A 344 8.38 -3.99 -17.29
CA ASN A 344 7.44 -3.23 -16.48
C ASN A 344 6.89 -1.95 -17.15
N ASN A 345 7.54 -1.50 -18.22
CA ASN A 345 7.16 -0.32 -19.00
C ASN A 345 6.57 -0.65 -20.38
N LEU A 346 6.40 -1.94 -20.74
CA LEU A 346 5.72 -2.31 -21.97
C LEU A 346 4.31 -1.72 -22.01
N THR A 347 3.99 -1.05 -23.11
CA THR A 347 2.65 -0.51 -23.32
C THR A 347 1.69 -1.63 -23.75
N ILE A 348 0.40 -1.33 -23.70
CA ILE A 348 -0.64 -2.21 -24.24
C ILE A 348 -0.36 -2.61 -25.69
N GLU A 349 0.08 -1.66 -26.53
CA GLU A 349 0.37 -1.91 -27.94
C GLU A 349 1.55 -2.88 -28.08
N ASP A 350 2.58 -2.71 -27.25
CA ASP A 350 3.72 -3.62 -27.21
C ASP A 350 3.30 -5.03 -26.81
N LEU A 351 2.42 -5.15 -25.82
CA LEU A 351 1.91 -6.43 -25.33
C LEU A 351 1.02 -7.14 -26.36
N ASP A 352 0.24 -6.39 -27.14
CA ASP A 352 -0.57 -6.94 -28.23
C ASP A 352 0.33 -7.50 -29.35
N ILE A 353 1.42 -6.81 -29.71
CA ILE A 353 2.42 -7.27 -30.68
C ILE A 353 3.22 -8.46 -30.14
N LEU A 354 3.69 -8.38 -28.90
CA LEU A 354 4.47 -9.43 -28.23
C LEU A 354 3.68 -10.73 -28.18
N ARG A 355 2.38 -10.65 -27.84
CA ARG A 355 1.48 -11.80 -27.83
C ARG A 355 1.22 -12.34 -29.24
N ASP A 356 1.10 -11.47 -30.23
CA ASP A 356 0.78 -11.83 -31.62
C ASP A 356 -0.45 -12.76 -31.72
N ASN A 357 -1.52 -12.44 -30.98
CA ASN A 357 -2.73 -13.26 -30.84
C ASN A 357 -2.51 -14.72 -30.40
N ASN A 358 -1.31 -15.07 -29.89
CA ASN A 358 -1.06 -16.42 -29.44
C ASN A 358 -1.88 -16.72 -28.18
N PRO A 359 -2.44 -17.95 -28.08
CA PRO A 359 -3.23 -18.38 -26.94
C PRO A 359 -2.36 -18.83 -25.78
N LYS A 360 -1.04 -18.69 -25.87
CA LYS A 360 -0.09 -19.18 -24.87
C LYS A 360 1.16 -18.32 -24.86
N ILE A 361 1.76 -18.20 -23.68
CA ILE A 361 3.07 -17.57 -23.50
C ILE A 361 3.84 -18.33 -22.42
N ARG A 362 5.13 -18.56 -22.64
CA ARG A 362 6.05 -19.17 -21.68
C ARG A 362 7.23 -18.23 -21.47
N PHE A 363 7.73 -18.14 -20.25
CA PHE A 363 8.86 -17.27 -19.92
C PHE A 363 10.14 -18.04 -19.63
N GLY A 364 11.26 -17.41 -19.95
CA GLY A 364 12.61 -17.85 -19.64
C GLY A 364 13.35 -16.73 -18.92
N TYR A 365 14.06 -17.10 -17.86
CA TYR A 365 14.72 -16.20 -16.92
C TYR A 365 16.21 -16.42 -16.99
N TYR A 366 16.94 -15.47 -17.53
CA TYR A 366 18.40 -15.44 -17.51
C TYR A 366 18.87 -14.82 -16.20
N LEU A 367 19.81 -15.48 -15.53
CA LEU A 367 20.47 -15.01 -14.32
C LEU A 367 21.98 -15.00 -14.54
N GLU A 368 22.60 -13.83 -14.34
CA GLU A 368 24.05 -13.64 -14.33
C GLU A 368 24.43 -12.89 -13.07
N LYS A 369 25.00 -13.62 -12.09
CA LYS A 369 25.53 -13.03 -10.88
C LYS A 369 26.99 -12.61 -11.12
N ASN A 370 27.22 -11.30 -11.17
CA ASN A 370 28.55 -10.70 -11.39
C ASN A 370 29.31 -10.40 -10.09
N ASN A 371 28.69 -10.68 -8.94
CA ASN A 371 29.30 -10.57 -7.62
C ASN A 371 28.58 -11.50 -6.64
N ALA A 372 29.30 -12.34 -5.90
CA ALA A 372 28.75 -13.26 -4.91
C ALA A 372 27.93 -12.58 -3.78
N PHE A 373 28.14 -11.28 -3.55
CA PHE A 373 27.43 -10.48 -2.56
C PHE A 373 26.22 -9.72 -3.12
N ASP A 374 26.00 -9.74 -4.44
CA ASP A 374 24.80 -9.13 -5.04
C ASP A 374 23.53 -9.90 -4.67
N GLU A 375 22.45 -9.16 -4.44
CA GLU A 375 21.10 -9.71 -4.31
C GLU A 375 20.42 -9.81 -5.69
N LEU A 376 20.83 -10.82 -6.47
CA LEU A 376 20.18 -11.19 -7.74
C LEU A 376 19.05 -12.20 -7.47
N TYR A 377 17.80 -11.85 -7.81
CA TYR A 377 16.67 -12.78 -7.66
C TYR A 377 15.49 -12.47 -8.57
N ASN A 378 14.66 -13.50 -8.79
CA ASN A 378 13.35 -13.44 -9.42
C ASN A 378 12.26 -13.83 -8.40
N ASP A 379 11.26 -12.97 -8.20
CA ASP A 379 10.22 -13.17 -7.19
C ASP A 379 8.91 -13.63 -7.85
N ASN A 380 8.30 -12.77 -8.66
CA ASN A 380 6.99 -13.04 -9.24
C ASN A 380 6.85 -12.36 -10.60
N ILE A 381 6.12 -12.98 -11.52
CA ILE A 381 5.59 -12.30 -12.70
C ILE A 381 4.07 -12.25 -12.60
N SER A 382 3.47 -11.14 -13.00
CA SER A 382 2.02 -10.99 -13.00
C SER A 382 1.54 -10.42 -14.32
N ILE A 383 0.37 -10.88 -14.75
CA ILE A 383 -0.27 -10.46 -15.99
C ILE A 383 -1.67 -9.97 -15.66
N THR A 384 -1.95 -8.73 -16.02
CA THR A 384 -3.29 -8.14 -15.95
C THR A 384 -3.97 -8.27 -17.30
N VAL A 385 -5.15 -8.88 -17.33
CA VAL A 385 -5.83 -9.25 -18.58
C VAL A 385 -7.30 -8.87 -18.57
N ASP A 386 -7.83 -8.55 -19.76
CA ASP A 386 -9.26 -8.37 -20.00
C ASP A 386 -9.83 -9.61 -20.69
N MET A 387 -10.94 -10.12 -20.16
CA MET A 387 -11.68 -11.23 -20.74
C MET A 387 -13.14 -10.81 -20.99
N LYS A 388 -13.71 -11.24 -22.14
CA LYS A 388 -15.11 -10.95 -22.49
C LYS A 388 -16.03 -12.00 -21.89
N GLY A 389 -16.71 -11.65 -20.81
CA GLY A 389 -17.50 -12.59 -20.03
C GLY A 389 -18.07 -12.00 -18.77
N ARG A 390 -18.39 -12.87 -17.81
CA ARG A 390 -18.82 -12.48 -16.47
C ARG A 390 -18.32 -13.48 -15.44
N ASP A 391 -18.07 -12.99 -14.24
CA ASP A 391 -17.92 -13.83 -13.07
C ASP A 391 -19.29 -14.30 -12.57
N ILE A 392 -19.39 -15.58 -12.23
CA ILE A 392 -20.54 -16.14 -11.50
C ILE A 392 -20.05 -16.87 -10.24
N PRO A 393 -20.86 -16.99 -9.18
CA PRO A 393 -20.52 -17.85 -8.06
C PRO A 393 -20.24 -19.28 -8.54
N SER A 394 -19.08 -19.82 -8.18
CA SER A 394 -18.67 -21.17 -8.52
C SER A 394 -19.29 -22.18 -7.57
N ILE A 395 -19.72 -23.32 -8.10
CA ILE A 395 -19.99 -24.53 -7.32
C ILE A 395 -18.93 -25.62 -7.59
N ASN A 396 -17.94 -25.29 -8.43
CA ASN A 396 -16.95 -26.22 -8.96
C ASN A 396 -15.68 -26.30 -8.11
N TYR A 397 -15.86 -26.26 -6.78
CA TYR A 397 -14.77 -26.41 -5.83
C TYR A 397 -15.24 -27.03 -4.51
N THR A 398 -14.29 -27.59 -3.78
CA THR A 398 -14.42 -27.90 -2.36
C THR A 398 -13.35 -27.13 -1.60
N TRP A 399 -13.57 -26.84 -0.33
CA TRP A 399 -12.57 -26.18 0.49
C TRP A 399 -12.53 -26.76 1.90
N SER A 400 -11.37 -26.65 2.53
CA SER A 400 -11.12 -27.02 3.92
C SER A 400 -10.22 -25.98 4.59
N PHE A 401 -10.32 -25.84 5.90
CA PHE A 401 -9.45 -24.97 6.68
C PHE A 401 -8.66 -25.77 7.71
N ASN A 402 -7.33 -25.65 7.66
CA ASN A 402 -6.44 -26.13 8.69
C ASN A 402 -6.17 -24.97 9.68
N LYS A 403 -6.73 -25.08 10.89
CA LYS A 403 -6.61 -24.04 11.92
C LYS A 403 -5.16 -23.88 12.42
N ASP A 404 -4.42 -24.98 12.53
CA ASP A 404 -3.05 -24.96 13.08
C ASP A 404 -2.08 -24.30 12.11
N GLU A 405 -2.24 -24.57 10.81
CA GLU A 405 -1.44 -23.99 9.73
C GLU A 405 -2.02 -22.68 9.19
N LYS A 406 -3.15 -22.19 9.74
CA LYS A 406 -3.91 -21.03 9.25
C LYS A 406 -4.18 -21.07 7.74
N THR A 407 -4.36 -22.26 7.18
CA THR A 407 -4.36 -22.47 5.74
C THR A 407 -5.73 -22.85 5.22
N ILE A 408 -6.27 -22.09 4.27
CA ILE A 408 -7.43 -22.48 3.49
C ILE A 408 -6.94 -23.23 2.26
N THR A 409 -7.43 -24.46 2.06
CA THR A 409 -7.13 -25.28 0.89
C THR A 409 -8.38 -25.39 0.03
N TYR A 410 -8.28 -24.99 -1.24
CA TYR A 410 -9.32 -25.15 -2.25
C TYR A 410 -8.91 -26.28 -3.19
N LYS A 411 -9.85 -27.16 -3.53
CA LYS A 411 -9.68 -28.19 -4.56
C LYS A 411 -10.75 -28.03 -5.62
N PHE A 412 -10.32 -27.80 -6.86
CA PHE A 412 -11.21 -27.53 -7.99
C PHE A 412 -11.66 -28.84 -8.64
N ILE A 413 -12.95 -28.96 -8.94
CA ILE A 413 -13.55 -30.21 -9.46
C ILE A 413 -13.78 -30.19 -10.98
N GLU A 414 -13.69 -29.01 -11.60
CA GLU A 414 -13.75 -28.80 -13.05
C GLU A 414 -12.64 -27.86 -13.50
N ASP A 415 -12.21 -28.01 -14.75
CA ASP A 415 -11.30 -27.07 -15.42
C ASP A 415 -11.97 -25.69 -15.53
N GLY A 416 -11.22 -24.61 -15.27
CA GLY A 416 -11.76 -23.26 -15.43
C GLY A 416 -10.86 -22.14 -14.92
N THR A 417 -11.31 -20.90 -15.10
CA THR A 417 -10.67 -19.72 -14.50
C THR A 417 -11.46 -19.33 -13.27
N TYR A 418 -10.78 -19.27 -12.12
CA TYR A 418 -11.41 -19.02 -10.84
C TYR A 418 -10.73 -17.87 -10.10
N THR A 419 -11.56 -17.05 -9.44
CA THR A 419 -11.12 -16.02 -8.51
C THR A 419 -11.56 -16.42 -7.11
N ILE A 420 -10.60 -16.72 -6.25
CA ILE A 420 -10.85 -16.91 -4.82
C ILE A 420 -10.90 -15.52 -4.19
N ILE A 421 -12.02 -15.21 -3.55
CA ILE A 421 -12.20 -14.03 -2.73
C ILE A 421 -12.19 -14.50 -1.28
N TYR A 422 -11.32 -13.93 -0.46
CA TYR A 422 -11.27 -14.22 0.96
C TYR A 422 -10.98 -12.95 1.74
N VAL A 423 -11.34 -12.99 3.02
CA VAL A 423 -11.00 -11.95 3.99
C VAL A 423 -9.82 -12.45 4.82
N ASP A 424 -8.73 -11.69 4.81
CA ASP A 424 -7.72 -11.78 5.85
C ASP A 424 -7.97 -10.61 6.80
N ASN A 425 -8.32 -10.92 8.05
CA ASN A 425 -8.53 -9.89 9.06
C ASN A 425 -7.15 -9.40 9.49
N ASP A 426 -6.75 -8.17 9.15
CA ASP A 426 -5.59 -7.52 9.77
C ASP A 426 -5.91 -6.98 11.16
#